data_AF-A0A0H3ZIY0-F1
#
_entry.id   AF-A0A0H3ZIY0-F1
#
_cell.length_a   1.000
_cell.length_b   1.000
_cell.length_c   1.000
_cell.angle_alpha   90.00
_cell.angle_beta   90.00
_cell.angle_gamma   90.00
#
_symmetry.space_group_name_H-M   'P 1'
#
loop_
_entity.id
_entity.type
_entity.pdbx_description
1 polymer ?
#
loop_
_entity_poly.entity_id
_entity_poly.type
_entity_poly.pdbx_seq_one_letter_code
_entity_poly.pdbx_strand_id
1 'polypeptide(L)'
;MGQYCAKKVLGVCTRKKRSYCVYDNKLAKIIQEQGSLQQLGKRLGSAKNPTCAAITPEELGQINFEYIDFKEFYPEMRANTKLPNFDEIKQRLQSATGG
;
A
#
# COMPACT_ATOMS: atom_id res chain seq x y z
N MET A 1 -5.77 12.32 0.29
CA MET A 1 -6.39 13.03 1.43
C MET A 1 -6.64 14.50 1.06
N GLY A 2 -7.56 15.16 1.75
CA GLY A 2 -8.19 16.42 1.28
C GLY A 2 -7.57 17.72 1.77
N GLN A 3 -8.30 18.82 1.56
CA GLN A 3 -7.95 20.17 2.02
C GLN A 3 -8.88 20.62 3.15
N TYR A 4 -8.36 21.36 4.12
CA TYR A 4 -9.16 21.99 5.18
C TYR A 4 -8.72 23.43 5.43
N CYS A 5 -9.62 24.22 6.02
CA CYS A 5 -9.32 25.58 6.43
C CYS A 5 -8.56 25.58 7.75
N ALA A 6 -7.30 25.98 7.72
CA ALA A 6 -6.42 26.04 8.89
C ALA A 6 -6.50 27.39 9.62
N LYS A 7 -6.98 28.46 8.97
CA LYS A 7 -7.24 29.76 9.59
C LYS A 7 -8.44 30.44 8.93
N LYS A 8 -9.38 30.92 9.74
CA LYS A 8 -10.51 31.74 9.33
C LYS A 8 -10.39 33.13 9.96
N VAL A 9 -10.77 34.17 9.22
CA VAL A 9 -10.89 35.56 9.69
C VAL A 9 -12.21 36.09 9.14
N LEU A 10 -13.08 36.63 10.00
CA LEU A 10 -14.42 37.10 9.63
C LEU A 10 -15.23 36.05 8.83
N GLY A 11 -15.13 34.77 9.20
CA GLY A 11 -15.82 33.67 8.52
C GLY A 11 -15.16 33.18 7.21
N VAL A 12 -14.30 33.99 6.59
CA VAL A 12 -13.60 33.65 5.34
C VAL A 12 -12.34 32.85 5.63
N CYS A 13 -12.08 31.83 4.81
CA CYS A 13 -10.87 31.01 4.95
C CYS A 13 -9.64 31.71 4.37
N THR A 14 -8.71 32.12 5.24
CA THR A 14 -7.49 32.84 4.84
C THR A 14 -6.28 31.93 4.68
N ARG A 15 -6.29 30.73 5.29
CA ARG A 15 -5.23 29.73 5.09
C ARG A 15 -5.83 28.34 4.95
N LYS A 16 -5.51 27.66 3.84
CA LYS A 16 -5.87 26.26 3.61
C LYS A 16 -4.65 25.35 3.76
N LYS A 17 -4.84 24.17 4.33
CA LYS A 17 -3.82 23.11 4.40
C LYS A 17 -4.33 21.85 3.70
N ARG A 18 -3.44 21.11 3.06
CA ARG A 18 -3.73 19.79 2.49
C ARG A 18 -3.00 18.73 3.30
N SER A 19 -3.63 17.57 3.45
CA SER A 19 -3.06 16.43 4.15
C SER A 19 -2.98 15.26 3.19
N TYR A 20 -1.96 14.41 3.37
CA TYR A 20 -1.71 13.22 2.57
C TYR A 20 -1.26 12.08 3.51
N CYS A 21 -1.64 10.84 3.19
CA CYS A 21 -0.94 9.68 3.73
C CYS A 21 0.19 9.36 2.75
N VAL A 22 1.40 9.22 3.27
CA VAL A 22 2.60 8.91 2.50
C VAL A 22 2.94 7.45 2.73
N TYR A 23 3.33 6.76 1.67
CA TYR A 23 3.68 5.35 1.67
C TYR A 23 5.12 5.19 1.21
N ASP A 24 5.84 4.20 1.74
CA ASP A 24 7.27 4.00 1.47
C ASP A 24 7.56 3.65 0.01
N ASN A 25 6.64 2.95 -0.65
CA ASN A 25 6.76 2.56 -2.06
C ASN A 25 5.37 2.31 -2.67
N LYS A 26 5.35 2.06 -4.00
CA LYS A 26 4.09 1.80 -4.72
C LYS A 26 3.37 0.55 -4.24
N LEU A 27 4.10 -0.52 -3.92
CA LEU A 27 3.51 -1.75 -3.40
C LEU A 27 2.74 -1.50 -2.10
N ALA A 28 3.37 -0.80 -1.14
CA ALA A 28 2.76 -0.45 0.13
C ALA A 28 1.52 0.43 -0.06
N LYS A 29 1.56 1.39 -1.00
CA LYS A 29 0.41 2.20 -1.38
C LYS A 29 -0.75 1.33 -1.91
N ILE A 30 -0.47 0.44 -2.86
CA ILE A 30 -1.47 -0.45 -3.46
C ILE A 30 -2.13 -1.34 -2.40
N ILE A 31 -1.33 -2.00 -1.56
CA ILE A 31 -1.84 -2.88 -0.50
C ILE A 31 -2.68 -2.10 0.52
N GLN A 32 -2.24 -0.91 0.92
CA GLN A 32 -3.02 -0.09 1.84
C GLN A 32 -4.33 0.40 1.22
N GLU A 33 -4.30 0.92 0.00
CA GLU A 33 -5.48 1.46 -0.66
C GLU A 33 -6.50 0.37 -1.02
N GLN A 34 -6.06 -0.75 -1.59
CA GLN A 34 -6.96 -1.80 -2.08
C GLN A 34 -7.23 -2.90 -1.05
N GLY A 35 -6.28 -3.23 -0.19
CA GLY A 35 -6.49 -4.20 0.89
C GLY A 35 -7.17 -3.57 2.10
N SER A 36 -6.46 -2.67 2.77
CA SER A 36 -6.92 -2.10 4.05
C SER A 36 -8.14 -1.20 3.93
N LEU A 37 -8.17 -0.28 2.95
CA LEU A 37 -9.32 0.64 2.83
C LEU A 37 -10.52 0.00 2.14
N GLN A 38 -10.33 -0.73 1.04
CA GLN A 38 -11.43 -1.27 0.25
C GLN A 38 -11.95 -2.61 0.78
N GLN A 39 -11.08 -3.56 1.15
CA GLN A 39 -11.51 -4.87 1.65
C GLN A 39 -11.79 -4.85 3.15
N LEU A 40 -10.88 -4.30 3.97
CA LEU A 40 -11.04 -4.29 5.43
C LEU A 40 -11.83 -3.08 5.95
N GLY A 41 -12.22 -2.15 5.07
CA GLY A 41 -13.06 -1.00 5.42
C GLY A 41 -12.37 0.04 6.31
N LYS A 42 -11.04 0.00 6.43
CA LYS A 42 -10.28 0.98 7.24
C LYS A 42 -10.45 2.38 6.66
N ARG A 43 -10.38 3.37 7.53
CA ARG A 43 -10.59 4.77 7.18
C ARG A 43 -9.34 5.57 7.51
N LEU A 44 -9.00 6.50 6.62
CA LEU A 44 -7.84 7.37 6.79
C LEU A 44 -8.14 8.62 7.65
N GLY A 45 -9.35 8.77 8.19
CA GLY A 45 -9.78 9.94 8.95
C GLY A 45 -10.15 11.14 8.08
N SER A 46 -10.11 12.35 8.66
CA SER A 46 -10.40 13.60 7.95
C SER A 46 -9.12 14.32 7.56
N ALA A 47 -9.19 15.30 6.64
CA ALA A 47 -8.02 16.11 6.30
C ALA A 47 -7.43 16.86 7.51
N LYS A 48 -8.25 17.23 8.50
CA LYS A 48 -7.79 17.93 9.71
C LYS A 48 -7.22 16.96 10.77
N ASN A 49 -7.78 15.76 10.85
CA ASN A 49 -7.37 14.69 11.77
C ASN A 49 -7.17 13.39 10.98
N PRO A 50 -6.03 13.23 10.27
CA PRO A 50 -5.73 12.02 9.53
C PRO A 50 -5.25 10.91 10.48
N THR A 51 -5.59 9.66 10.16
CA THR A 51 -5.20 8.49 10.97
C THR A 51 -4.06 7.68 10.33
N CYS A 52 -4.01 7.59 8.99
CA CYS A 52 -2.98 6.90 8.20
C CYS A 52 -2.37 5.64 8.86
N ALA A 53 -3.20 4.77 9.45
CA ALA A 53 -2.72 3.65 10.26
C ALA A 53 -2.03 2.57 9.41
N ALA A 54 -1.00 1.95 9.96
CA ALA A 54 -0.40 0.76 9.39
C ALA A 54 -1.39 -0.43 9.38
N ILE A 55 -1.12 -1.39 8.49
CA ILE A 55 -1.75 -2.72 8.51
C ILE A 55 -1.01 -3.58 9.54
N THR A 56 -1.73 -4.29 10.40
CA THR A 56 -1.13 -5.30 11.29
C THR A 56 -0.92 -6.63 10.53
N PRO A 57 -0.06 -7.54 11.02
CA PRO A 57 0.12 -8.85 10.40
C PRO A 57 -1.19 -9.65 10.27
N GLU A 58 -2.07 -9.55 11.26
CA GLU A 58 -3.38 -10.23 11.27
C GLU A 58 -4.30 -9.67 10.20
N GLU A 59 -4.37 -8.34 10.07
CA GLU A 59 -5.12 -7.66 9.00
C GLU A 59 -4.54 -7.99 7.62
N LEU A 60 -3.20 -8.07 7.51
CA LEU A 60 -2.55 -8.44 6.26
C LEU A 60 -2.97 -9.84 5.80
N GLY A 61 -3.08 -10.79 6.74
CA GLY A 61 -3.56 -12.15 6.48
C GLY A 61 -5.03 -12.24 6.07
N GLN A 62 -5.84 -11.22 6.36
CA GLN A 62 -7.25 -11.16 5.97
C GLN A 62 -7.47 -10.59 4.56
N ILE A 63 -6.45 -9.96 3.98
CA ILE A 63 -6.53 -9.38 2.64
C ILE A 63 -6.51 -10.50 1.60
N ASN A 64 -7.49 -10.50 0.71
CA ASN A 64 -7.45 -11.34 -0.47
C ASN A 64 -6.65 -10.63 -1.58
N PHE A 65 -5.44 -11.12 -1.80
CA PHE A 65 -4.49 -10.59 -2.79
C PHE A 65 -4.90 -10.86 -4.25
N GLU A 66 -5.83 -11.79 -4.51
CA GLU A 66 -6.38 -12.02 -5.85
C GLU A 66 -7.17 -10.80 -6.35
N TYR A 67 -7.77 -10.03 -5.43
CA TYR A 67 -8.55 -8.83 -5.76
C TYR A 67 -7.73 -7.54 -5.73
N ILE A 68 -6.40 -7.62 -5.68
CA ILE A 68 -5.52 -6.44 -5.72
C ILE A 68 -4.89 -6.30 -7.11
N ASP A 69 -5.07 -5.14 -7.75
CA ASP A 69 -4.42 -4.82 -9.01
C ASP A 69 -2.98 -4.31 -8.77
N PHE A 70 -2.00 -5.15 -9.13
CA PHE A 70 -0.56 -4.86 -9.03
C PHE A 70 0.07 -4.34 -10.32
N LYS A 71 -0.70 -4.02 -11.38
CA LYS A 71 -0.15 -3.60 -12.68
C LYS A 71 0.80 -2.41 -12.57
N GLU A 72 0.49 -1.45 -11.70
CA GLU A 72 1.33 -0.26 -11.49
C GLU A 72 2.68 -0.61 -10.82
N PHE A 73 2.74 -1.71 -10.07
CA PHE A 73 3.94 -2.17 -9.39
C PHE A 73 4.82 -3.10 -10.23
N TYR A 74 4.26 -3.85 -11.19
CA TYR A 74 5.05 -4.80 -12.00
C TYR A 74 6.30 -4.23 -12.70
N PRO A 75 6.33 -2.98 -13.20
CA PRO A 75 7.55 -2.40 -13.74
C PRO A 75 8.67 -2.29 -12.70
N GLU A 76 8.34 -1.85 -11.48
CA GLU A 76 9.31 -1.74 -10.38
C GLU A 76 9.76 -3.11 -9.89
N MET A 77 8.85 -4.07 -9.82
CA MET A 77 9.18 -5.46 -9.49
C MET A 77 10.20 -6.01 -10.48
N ARG A 78 9.98 -5.87 -11.79
CA ARG A 78 10.91 -6.35 -12.83
C ARG A 78 12.25 -5.64 -12.82
N ALA A 79 12.27 -4.34 -12.53
CA ALA A 79 13.52 -3.58 -12.43
C ALA A 79 14.38 -4.01 -11.23
N ASN A 80 13.75 -4.39 -10.11
CA ASN A 80 14.45 -4.69 -8.86
C ASN A 80 14.62 -6.19 -8.58
N THR A 81 14.04 -7.07 -9.40
CA THR A 81 14.12 -8.53 -9.21
C THR A 81 15.09 -9.14 -10.21
N LYS A 82 16.16 -9.74 -9.68
CA LYS A 82 16.91 -10.75 -10.43
C LYS A 82 16.17 -12.08 -10.25
N LEU A 83 15.42 -12.47 -11.28
CA LEU A 83 14.79 -13.78 -11.27
C LEU A 83 15.92 -14.84 -11.24
N PRO A 84 15.86 -15.80 -10.29
CA PRO A 84 16.84 -16.88 -10.26
C PRO A 84 16.80 -17.65 -11.58
N ASN A 85 17.97 -18.15 -11.99
CA ASN A 85 18.05 -18.95 -13.20
C ASN A 85 17.12 -20.17 -13.05
N PHE A 86 16.41 -20.51 -14.11
CA PHE A 86 15.53 -21.68 -14.16
C PHE A 86 16.28 -22.97 -13.82
N ASP A 87 17.56 -23.07 -14.19
CA ASP A 87 18.41 -24.20 -13.82
C ASP A 87 18.65 -24.28 -12.30
N GLU A 88 18.79 -23.14 -11.63
CA GLU A 88 18.97 -23.05 -10.18
C GLU A 88 17.69 -23.46 -9.45
N ILE A 89 16.53 -23.07 -9.96
CA ILE A 89 15.22 -23.50 -9.45
C ILE A 89 15.08 -25.02 -9.61
N LYS A 90 15.44 -25.55 -10.79
CA LYS A 90 15.37 -26.99 -11.07
C LYS A 90 16.28 -27.80 -10.13
N GLN A 91 17.51 -27.34 -9.88
CA GLN A 91 18.42 -27.96 -8.92
C GLN A 91 17.87 -27.95 -7.49
N ARG A 92 17.31 -26.82 -7.04
CA ARG A 92 16.71 -26.72 -5.70
C ARG A 92 15.52 -27.66 -5.53
N LEU A 93 14.64 -27.73 -6.53
CA LEU A 93 13.51 -28.67 -6.53
C LEU A 93 14.01 -30.12 -6.47
N GLN A 94 14.98 -30.49 -7.31
CA GLN A 94 15.57 -31.84 -7.31
C GLN A 94 16.22 -32.20 -5.96
N SER A 95 16.90 -31.24 -5.32
CA SER A 95 17.50 -31.45 -3.98
C SER A 95 16.48 -31.53 -2.84
N ALA A 96 15.30 -30.95 -3.02
CA ALA A 96 14.21 -31.00 -2.04
C ALA A 96 13.28 -32.20 -2.24
N THR A 97 13.25 -32.79 -3.44
CA THR A 97 12.39 -33.93 -3.79
C THR A 97 13.11 -35.28 -3.89
N GLY A 98 14.44 -35.35 -3.69
CA GLY A 98 15.18 -36.62 -3.61
C GLY A 98 15.58 -36.93 -2.16
N GLY A 99 15.30 -38.11 -1.58
CA GLY A 99 14.94 -39.39 -2.21
C GLY A 99 16.16 -40.07 -2.79
#